data_AF-A0A2P2IE46-F1
#
_entry.id   AF-A0A2P2IE46-F1
#
_cell.length_a   1.000
_cell.length_b   1.000
_cell.length_c   1.000
_cell.angle_alpha   90.00
_cell.angle_beta   90.00
_cell.angle_gamma   90.00
#
_symmetry.space_group_name_H-M   'P 1'
#
loop_
_entity.id
_entity.type
_entity.pdbx_description
1 polymer ?
#
loop_
_entity_poly.entity_id
_entity_poly.type
_entity_poly.pdbx_seq_one_letter_code
_entity_poly.pdbx_strand_id
1 'polypeptide(L)'
;MASDMSVLLEKATSSMLLEVDITCTMQIVDLIRQNDVSPKTAVQSIYTRLKDKNPNVVLMTLQVLESVVKNCGESIHEEVCSRANCESIEELIHSNCNEEVRSAACYLLGSWCSAFKGQSKLQPIQDLANILRAKGHNIPTSSEAAAIYCADAAPDWADANCCHRCRMTFSMIKRKHHCRACGQVFCNDCSSKTSNITKYGIEKEVRVCETCYVEINSPTQGASSKSSKSKEDATSPAKKTGGSGGGSGSGSGSGSSKTASGSKSEAELQEEEELQLALALSKSEAENKEKEKLRVTASLLSGPGWRNTSSNGVGGTAPPHSPSPPALAPVTVPEEGELAKYLDRSFWEQQQQESCNNSSNNATLSSALKNRSDADVEHFSPDAGGPPIIVASPPQGNLLSKSNEALQMSNDNEISDFVDSFHAQLEIFVNRMKSNQSRGRPIANDTSVQSLFVNITAMHGQLLQYLQQQESKRVYYEQLQDKMSQTKDARAALEALREEHRDRERRER
;
A
#
# COMPACT_ATOMS: atom_id res chain seq x y z
N MET A 1 23.92 3.69 37.70
CA MET A 1 24.00 4.35 36.39
C MET A 1 22.85 3.80 35.56
N ALA A 2 22.07 4.63 34.88
CA ALA A 2 21.12 4.11 33.89
C ALA A 2 21.93 3.42 32.78
N SER A 3 21.44 2.30 32.25
CA SER A 3 21.97 1.75 31.00
C SER A 3 21.68 2.75 29.88
N ASP A 4 22.58 2.91 28.91
CA ASP A 4 22.38 3.83 27.78
C ASP A 4 21.05 3.57 27.05
N MET A 5 20.63 2.31 26.98
CA MET A 5 19.33 1.89 26.44
C MET A 5 18.14 2.41 27.25
N SER A 6 18.25 2.57 28.58
CA SER A 6 17.19 3.18 29.42
C SER A 6 17.00 4.66 29.08
N VAL A 7 18.11 5.39 28.88
CA VAL A 7 18.10 6.81 28.54
C VAL A 7 17.49 7.02 27.14
N LEU A 8 17.87 6.17 26.18
CA LEU A 8 17.29 6.18 24.84
C LEU A 8 15.81 5.80 24.86
N LEU A 9 15.39 4.81 25.66
CA LEU A 9 14.00 4.40 25.80
C LEU A 9 13.14 5.49 26.44
N GLU A 10 13.61 6.15 27.50
CA GLU A 10 12.93 7.30 28.12
C GLU A 10 12.72 8.45 27.11
N LYS A 11 13.72 8.74 26.27
CA LYS A 11 13.62 9.74 25.22
C LYS A 11 12.65 9.34 24.11
N ALA A 12 12.76 8.11 23.59
CA ALA A 12 11.87 7.57 22.55
C ALA A 12 10.42 7.40 23.02
N THR A 13 10.19 7.33 24.33
CA THR A 13 8.87 7.16 24.95
C THR A 13 8.49 8.36 25.83
N SER A 14 8.96 9.56 25.47
CA SER A 14 8.60 10.78 26.19
C SER A 14 7.12 11.13 25.98
N SER A 15 6.44 11.58 27.04
CA SER A 15 5.04 12.02 26.96
C SER A 15 4.82 13.30 26.14
N MET A 16 5.90 13.97 25.73
CA MET A 16 5.87 15.19 24.92
C MET A 16 6.09 14.95 23.42
N LEU A 17 6.31 13.69 23.01
CA LEU A 17 6.45 13.33 21.60
C LEU A 17 5.08 13.40 20.89
N LEU A 18 5.04 14.13 19.77
CA LEU A 18 3.92 14.16 18.83
C LEU A 18 4.04 13.09 17.74
N GLU A 19 5.26 12.63 17.48
CA GLU A 19 5.63 11.66 16.45
C GLU A 19 6.67 10.68 17.02
N VAL A 20 6.88 9.56 16.34
CA VAL A 20 7.85 8.53 16.76
C VAL A 20 9.28 9.01 16.57
N ASP A 21 10.12 9.02 17.61
CA ASP A 21 11.57 9.24 17.45
C ASP A 21 12.22 7.98 16.87
N ILE A 22 12.17 7.88 15.53
CA ILE A 22 12.80 6.83 14.73
C ILE A 22 14.32 6.78 15.02
N THR A 23 14.96 7.91 15.32
CA THR A 23 16.41 7.98 15.55
C THR A 23 16.78 7.23 16.83
N CYS A 24 16.12 7.54 17.95
CA CYS A 24 16.36 6.82 19.21
C CYS A 24 15.87 5.37 19.13
N THR A 25 14.78 5.11 18.42
CA THR A 25 14.26 3.75 18.21
C THR A 25 15.28 2.87 17.47
N MET A 26 15.90 3.39 16.40
CA MET A 26 16.95 2.66 15.68
C MET A 26 18.24 2.50 16.51
N GLN A 27 18.60 3.48 17.34
CA GLN A 27 19.73 3.32 18.26
C GLN A 27 19.48 2.20 19.29
N ILE A 28 18.26 2.04 19.80
CA ILE A 28 17.88 0.91 20.67
C ILE A 28 18.00 -0.43 19.92
N VAL A 29 17.53 -0.49 18.67
CA VAL A 29 17.69 -1.67 17.80
C VAL A 29 19.18 -2.01 17.59
N ASP A 30 20.01 -1.02 17.31
CA ASP A 30 21.43 -1.23 17.02
C ASP A 30 22.21 -1.72 18.24
N LEU A 31 21.90 -1.26 19.46
CA LEU A 31 22.47 -1.76 20.72
C LEU A 31 22.13 -3.25 20.96
N ILE A 32 20.89 -3.66 20.63
CA ILE A 32 20.47 -5.06 20.74
C ILE A 32 21.20 -5.91 19.71
N ARG A 33 21.28 -5.44 18.45
CA ARG A 33 21.96 -6.17 17.35
C ARG A 33 23.47 -6.30 17.56
N GLN A 34 24.11 -5.34 18.23
CA GLN A 34 25.53 -5.38 18.57
C GLN A 34 25.82 -6.23 19.82
N ASN A 35 24.79 -6.68 20.55
CA ASN A 35 24.85 -7.38 21.84
C ASN A 35 25.38 -6.53 23.01
N ASP A 36 25.31 -5.19 22.90
CA ASP A 36 25.61 -4.28 24.02
C ASP A 36 24.57 -4.41 25.15
N VAL A 37 23.35 -4.82 24.80
CA VAL A 37 22.27 -5.14 25.75
C VAL A 37 21.72 -6.53 25.47
N SER A 38 21.55 -7.34 26.52
CA SER A 38 20.96 -8.68 26.36
C SER A 38 19.49 -8.57 25.92
N PRO A 39 19.01 -9.44 24.99
CA PRO A 39 17.61 -9.43 24.54
C PRO A 39 16.60 -9.43 25.69
N LYS A 40 16.86 -10.24 26.72
CA LYS A 40 16.05 -10.31 27.94
C LYS A 40 16.01 -9.00 28.70
N THR A 41 17.16 -8.34 28.90
CA THR A 41 17.21 -7.02 29.56
C THR A 41 16.45 -5.97 28.76
N ALA A 42 16.62 -5.96 27.44
CA ALA A 42 15.94 -5.01 26.56
C ALA A 42 14.41 -5.17 26.61
N VAL A 43 13.92 -6.41 26.44
CA VAL A 43 12.49 -6.72 26.49
C VAL A 43 11.90 -6.37 27.86
N GLN A 44 12.55 -6.73 28.97
CA GLN A 44 12.06 -6.38 30.31
C GLN A 44 11.98 -4.86 30.55
N SER A 45 12.94 -4.08 30.05
CA SER A 45 12.88 -2.61 30.12
C SER A 45 11.68 -2.04 29.35
N ILE A 46 11.43 -2.54 28.13
CA ILE A 46 10.29 -2.13 27.30
C ILE A 46 8.96 -2.52 27.97
N TYR A 47 8.83 -3.76 28.46
CA TYR A 47 7.63 -4.24 29.14
C TYR A 47 7.36 -3.53 30.47
N THR A 48 8.40 -3.08 31.17
CA THR A 48 8.25 -2.22 32.36
C THR A 48 7.64 -0.86 31.97
N ARG A 49 8.07 -0.30 30.83
CA ARG A 49 7.56 0.98 30.32
C ARG A 49 6.13 0.88 29.75
N LEU A 50 5.70 -0.28 29.29
CA LEU A 50 4.29 -0.54 28.92
C LEU A 50 3.30 -0.44 30.09
N LYS A 51 3.77 -0.49 31.34
CA LYS A 51 2.93 -0.33 32.55
C LYS A 51 2.84 1.12 33.04
N ASP A 52 3.27 2.09 32.23
CA ASP A 52 3.10 3.51 32.52
C ASP A 52 1.62 3.92 32.49
N LYS A 53 1.26 4.99 33.22
CA LYS A 53 -0.12 5.49 33.32
C LYS A 53 -0.50 6.37 32.14
N ASN A 54 0.47 6.91 31.41
CA ASN A 54 0.22 7.82 30.30
C ASN A 54 0.02 7.02 28.99
N PRO A 55 -1.16 7.13 28.32
CA PRO A 55 -1.44 6.36 27.11
C PRO A 55 -0.46 6.66 25.97
N ASN A 56 0.03 7.89 25.83
CA ASN A 56 0.99 8.25 24.79
C ASN A 56 2.34 7.57 25.02
N VAL A 57 2.78 7.48 26.28
CA VAL A 57 4.02 6.75 26.65
C VAL A 57 3.89 5.28 26.29
N VAL A 58 2.75 4.65 26.59
CA VAL A 58 2.48 3.25 26.25
C VAL A 58 2.41 3.06 24.73
N LEU A 59 1.76 3.96 23.98
CA LEU A 59 1.66 3.89 22.52
C LEU A 59 3.04 4.00 21.83
N MET A 60 3.87 4.98 22.23
CA MET A 60 5.25 5.09 21.75
C MET A 60 6.07 3.84 22.12
N THR A 61 5.86 3.28 23.32
CA THR A 61 6.55 2.05 23.76
C THR A 61 6.14 0.83 22.93
N LEU A 62 4.86 0.72 22.52
CA LEU A 62 4.39 -0.32 21.61
C LEU A 62 5.05 -0.21 20.22
N GLN A 63 5.28 1.00 19.71
CA GLN A 63 5.97 1.23 18.43
C GLN A 63 7.48 0.93 18.52
N VAL A 64 8.13 1.23 19.65
CA VAL A 64 9.51 0.79 19.92
C VAL A 64 9.58 -0.74 19.98
N LEU A 65 8.62 -1.39 20.66
CA LEU A 65 8.53 -2.86 20.72
C LEU A 65 8.35 -3.48 19.33
N GLU A 66 7.47 -2.92 18.50
CA GLU A 66 7.28 -3.33 17.11
C GLU A 66 8.59 -3.26 16.31
N SER A 67 9.30 -2.13 16.42
CA SER A 67 10.56 -1.89 15.72
C SER A 67 11.67 -2.84 16.19
N VAL A 68 11.74 -3.12 17.49
CA VAL A 68 12.69 -4.10 18.07
C VAL A 68 12.39 -5.52 17.59
N VAL A 69 11.11 -5.93 17.56
CA VAL A 69 10.69 -7.25 17.03
C VAL A 69 10.97 -7.39 15.53
N LYS A 70 10.78 -6.33 14.72
CA LYS A 70 11.08 -6.34 13.28
C LYS A 70 12.58 -6.51 12.96
N ASN A 71 13.47 -5.94 13.76
CA ASN A 71 14.88 -5.77 13.36
C ASN A 71 15.89 -6.67 14.08
N CYS A 72 15.52 -7.31 15.20
CA CYS A 72 16.48 -8.02 16.06
C CYS A 72 16.47 -9.56 15.95
N GLY A 73 15.49 -10.15 15.24
CA GLY A 73 15.44 -11.60 14.95
C GLY A 73 15.05 -12.53 16.11
N GLU A 74 15.28 -13.84 15.92
CA GLU A 74 14.76 -14.94 16.75
C GLU A 74 15.01 -14.76 18.26
N SER A 75 16.16 -14.19 18.66
CA SER A 75 16.52 -14.00 20.07
C SER A 75 15.61 -13.02 20.83
N ILE A 76 15.05 -12.02 20.13
CA ILE A 76 14.02 -11.14 20.67
C ILE A 76 12.63 -11.79 20.55
N HIS A 77 12.37 -12.55 19.48
CA HIS A 77 11.08 -13.22 19.27
C HIS A 77 10.77 -14.22 20.40
N GLU A 78 11.76 -15.02 20.82
CA GLU A 78 11.63 -15.96 21.95
C GLU A 78 11.32 -15.27 23.29
N GLU A 79 12.01 -14.16 23.60
CA GLU A 79 11.79 -13.40 24.85
C GLU A 79 10.42 -12.68 24.83
N VAL A 80 10.05 -12.04 23.72
CA VAL A 80 8.76 -11.34 23.55
C VAL A 80 7.58 -12.32 23.63
N CYS A 81 7.69 -13.51 23.03
CA CYS A 81 6.63 -14.54 23.08
C CYS A 81 6.71 -15.45 24.32
N SER A 82 7.50 -15.08 25.34
CA SER A 82 7.53 -15.83 26.60
C SER A 82 6.19 -15.71 27.34
N ARG A 83 5.81 -16.74 28.10
CA ARG A 83 4.49 -16.83 28.75
C ARG A 83 4.19 -15.63 29.68
N ALA A 84 5.16 -15.18 30.48
CA ALA A 84 5.00 -14.04 31.38
C ALA A 84 4.80 -12.69 30.63
N ASN A 85 5.39 -12.57 29.44
CA ASN A 85 5.20 -11.40 28.58
C ASN A 85 3.85 -11.45 27.85
N CYS A 86 3.40 -12.64 27.44
CA CYS A 86 2.04 -12.85 26.92
C CYS A 86 0.98 -12.47 27.97
N GLU A 87 1.14 -12.92 29.22
CA GLU A 87 0.28 -12.53 30.35
C GLU A 87 0.29 -11.01 30.59
N SER A 88 1.44 -10.34 30.40
CA SER A 88 1.54 -8.88 30.51
C SER A 88 0.83 -8.12 29.38
N ILE A 89 0.79 -8.68 28.16
CA ILE A 89 -0.02 -8.15 27.05
C ILE A 89 -1.51 -8.37 27.31
N GLU A 90 -1.88 -9.54 27.86
CA GLU A 90 -3.26 -9.82 28.27
C GLU A 90 -3.73 -8.85 29.36
N GLU A 91 -2.88 -8.58 30.36
CA GLU A 91 -3.13 -7.56 31.39
C GLU A 91 -3.31 -6.18 30.77
N LEU A 92 -2.43 -5.77 29.84
CA LEU A 92 -2.51 -4.48 29.14
C LEU A 92 -3.82 -4.32 28.35
N ILE A 93 -4.26 -5.36 27.64
CA ILE A 93 -5.48 -5.33 26.80
C ILE A 93 -6.77 -5.28 27.65
N HIS A 94 -6.80 -5.91 28.83
CA HIS A 94 -7.98 -5.88 29.71
C HIS A 94 -8.01 -4.70 30.69
N SER A 95 -6.86 -4.24 31.19
CA SER A 95 -6.79 -3.20 32.23
C SER A 95 -6.80 -1.77 31.68
N ASN A 96 -6.41 -1.57 30.42
CA ASN A 96 -6.30 -0.23 29.85
C ASN A 96 -7.65 0.26 29.29
N CYS A 97 -8.10 1.42 29.77
CA CYS A 97 -9.34 2.05 29.33
C CYS A 97 -9.20 2.84 28.02
N ASN A 98 -7.97 3.06 27.52
CA ASN A 98 -7.73 3.75 26.26
C ASN A 98 -7.88 2.77 25.08
N GLU A 99 -8.79 3.10 24.16
CA GLU A 99 -9.11 2.27 23.00
C GLU A 99 -7.97 2.19 21.97
N GLU A 100 -7.20 3.26 21.78
CA GLU A 100 -6.08 3.30 20.83
C GLU A 100 -4.95 2.36 21.27
N VAL A 101 -4.59 2.37 22.56
CA VAL A 101 -3.59 1.46 23.14
C VAL A 101 -4.04 0.00 23.02
N ARG A 102 -5.32 -0.27 23.32
CA ARG A 102 -5.92 -1.59 23.18
C ARG A 102 -5.92 -2.07 21.72
N SER A 103 -6.27 -1.19 20.78
CA SER A 103 -6.28 -1.46 19.34
C SER A 103 -4.88 -1.72 18.80
N ALA A 104 -3.90 -0.88 19.16
CA ALA A 104 -2.49 -1.05 18.80
C ALA A 104 -1.92 -2.38 19.33
N ALA A 105 -2.20 -2.74 20.60
CA ALA A 105 -1.78 -4.02 21.17
C ALA A 105 -2.43 -5.23 20.43
N CYS A 106 -3.72 -5.15 20.10
CA CYS A 106 -4.41 -6.19 19.32
C CYS A 106 -3.85 -6.32 17.89
N TYR A 107 -3.51 -5.20 17.24
CA TYR A 107 -2.89 -5.16 15.91
C TYR A 107 -1.49 -5.79 15.90
N LEU A 108 -0.64 -5.46 16.90
CA LEU A 108 0.67 -6.07 17.05
C LEU A 108 0.57 -7.58 17.30
N LEU A 109 -0.36 -8.00 18.17
CA LEU A 109 -0.61 -9.40 18.45
C LEU A 109 -1.06 -10.17 17.18
N GLY A 110 -1.95 -9.58 16.38
CA GLY A 110 -2.40 -10.15 15.11
C GLY A 110 -1.28 -10.23 14.06
N SER A 111 -0.42 -9.22 14.02
CA SER A 111 0.78 -9.18 13.17
C SER A 111 1.78 -10.29 13.54
N TRP A 112 2.06 -10.45 14.83
CA TRP A 112 2.97 -11.50 15.34
C TRP A 112 2.40 -12.91 15.16
N CYS A 113 1.10 -13.11 15.34
CA CYS A 113 0.46 -14.40 15.04
C CYS A 113 0.57 -14.80 13.56
N SER A 114 0.57 -13.80 12.67
CA SER A 114 0.70 -14.01 11.23
C SER A 114 2.16 -14.28 10.84
N ALA A 115 3.11 -13.54 11.44
CA ALA A 115 4.55 -13.72 11.25
C ALA A 115 5.08 -15.07 11.79
N PHE A 116 4.68 -15.45 13.00
CA PHE A 116 5.25 -16.60 13.72
C PHE A 116 4.50 -17.91 13.50
N LYS A 117 3.64 -17.97 12.48
CA LYS A 117 2.82 -19.14 12.14
C LYS A 117 3.69 -20.35 11.80
N GLY A 118 3.50 -21.46 12.52
CA GLY A 118 4.29 -22.68 12.38
C GLY A 118 5.57 -22.76 13.23
N GLN A 119 5.88 -21.75 14.04
CA GLN A 119 6.95 -21.85 15.03
C GLN A 119 6.42 -22.46 16.34
N SER A 120 6.94 -23.63 16.73
CA SER A 120 6.52 -24.35 17.94
C SER A 120 6.92 -23.64 19.24
N LYS A 121 8.05 -22.92 19.25
CA LYS A 121 8.50 -22.12 20.39
C LYS A 121 7.59 -20.91 20.67
N LEU A 122 6.97 -20.36 19.62
CA LEU A 122 6.17 -19.14 19.66
C LEU A 122 4.65 -19.43 19.72
N GLN A 123 4.25 -20.66 20.06
CA GLN A 123 2.84 -21.01 20.27
C GLN A 123 2.10 -20.16 21.33
N PRO A 124 2.72 -19.71 22.46
CA PRO A 124 2.02 -18.90 23.45
C PRO A 124 1.35 -17.63 22.90
N ILE A 125 1.91 -17.02 21.84
CA ILE A 125 1.33 -15.83 21.20
C ILE A 125 0.06 -16.18 20.39
N GLN A 126 0.04 -17.36 19.77
CA GLN A 126 -1.11 -17.89 19.01
C GLN A 126 -2.22 -18.32 19.96
N ASP A 127 -1.87 -18.98 21.08
CA ASP A 127 -2.81 -19.32 22.15
C ASP A 127 -3.46 -18.07 22.74
N LEU A 128 -2.67 -17.05 23.08
CA LEU A 128 -3.16 -15.77 23.60
C LEU A 128 -4.13 -15.08 22.62
N ALA A 129 -3.78 -15.01 21.34
CA ALA A 129 -4.66 -14.40 20.33
C ALA A 129 -5.97 -15.17 20.16
N ASN A 130 -5.95 -16.50 20.24
CA ASN A 130 -7.15 -17.32 20.19
C ASN A 130 -8.03 -17.12 21.44
N ILE A 131 -7.43 -17.00 22.64
CA ILE A 131 -8.13 -16.68 23.88
C ILE A 131 -8.79 -15.31 23.81
N LEU A 132 -8.07 -14.28 23.33
CA LEU A 132 -8.60 -12.92 23.23
C LEU A 132 -9.70 -12.80 22.16
N ARG A 133 -9.60 -13.52 21.03
CA ARG A 133 -10.72 -13.65 20.08
C ARG A 133 -11.94 -14.31 20.72
N ALA A 134 -11.76 -15.38 21.50
CA ALA A 134 -12.84 -16.03 22.22
C ALA A 134 -13.48 -15.13 23.29
N LYS A 135 -12.73 -14.18 23.85
CA LYS A 135 -13.23 -13.11 24.74
C LYS A 135 -13.91 -11.95 24.01
N GLY A 136 -13.96 -11.95 22.68
CA GLY A 136 -14.62 -10.92 21.87
C GLY A 136 -13.74 -9.76 21.42
N HIS A 137 -12.42 -9.82 21.59
CA HIS A 137 -11.50 -8.82 21.04
C HIS A 137 -11.25 -9.06 19.54
N ASN A 138 -11.43 -8.01 18.72
CA ASN A 138 -11.10 -8.06 17.30
C ASN A 138 -9.58 -8.01 17.10
N ILE A 139 -8.97 -9.15 16.77
CA ILE A 139 -7.55 -9.28 16.47
C ILE A 139 -7.38 -9.46 14.95
N PRO A 140 -6.99 -8.42 14.22
CA PRO A 140 -6.91 -8.46 12.76
C PRO A 140 -5.79 -9.39 12.30
N THR A 141 -6.10 -10.26 11.32
CA THR A 141 -5.11 -11.10 10.65
C THR A 141 -4.59 -10.42 9.39
N SER A 142 -3.48 -9.68 9.50
CA SER A 142 -2.77 -9.14 8.33
C SER A 142 -1.78 -10.18 7.78
N SER A 143 -2.01 -10.65 6.55
CA SER A 143 -1.09 -11.55 5.86
C SER A 143 0.18 -10.85 5.37
N GLU A 144 0.11 -9.54 5.12
CA GLU A 144 1.22 -8.74 4.58
C GLU A 144 2.28 -8.46 5.67
N ALA A 145 1.83 -8.33 6.92
CA ALA A 145 2.70 -8.22 8.08
C ALA A 145 3.78 -9.34 8.12
N ALA A 146 3.41 -10.59 7.82
CA ALA A 146 4.29 -11.75 7.92
C ALA A 146 5.57 -11.64 7.06
N ALA A 147 5.50 -10.95 5.93
CA ALA A 147 6.66 -10.72 5.06
C ALA A 147 7.70 -9.74 5.67
N ILE A 148 7.27 -8.88 6.59
CA ILE A 148 8.08 -7.80 7.18
C ILE A 148 8.86 -8.29 8.42
N TYR A 149 8.26 -9.14 9.26
CA TYR A 149 8.86 -9.60 10.53
C TYR A 149 9.83 -10.78 10.39
N CYS A 150 9.83 -11.47 9.23
CA CYS A 150 10.56 -12.73 9.04
C CYS A 150 11.51 -12.74 7.83
N ALA A 151 11.85 -11.57 7.29
CA ALA A 151 12.93 -11.42 6.32
C ALA A 151 14.28 -11.31 7.05
N ASP A 152 14.84 -12.45 7.45
CA ASP A 152 16.25 -12.51 7.86
C ASP A 152 17.13 -11.92 6.74
N ALA A 153 18.23 -11.27 7.09
CA ALA A 153 19.19 -10.81 6.10
C ALA A 153 19.76 -12.01 5.32
N ALA A 154 19.69 -11.96 3.99
CA ALA A 154 20.25 -13.01 3.14
C ALA A 154 21.78 -13.12 3.39
N PRO A 155 22.34 -14.34 3.54
CA PRO A 155 23.72 -14.52 3.93
C PRO A 155 24.71 -14.05 2.86
N ASP A 156 25.80 -13.43 3.32
CA ASP A 156 26.88 -12.93 2.47
C ASP A 156 27.44 -14.00 1.52
N TRP A 157 27.81 -13.55 0.32
CA TRP A 157 28.35 -14.42 -0.71
C TRP A 157 29.84 -14.69 -0.43
N ALA A 158 30.13 -15.90 0.06
CA ALA A 158 31.50 -16.38 0.19
C ALA A 158 32.18 -16.45 -1.18
N ASP A 159 33.52 -16.35 -1.22
CA ASP A 159 34.29 -16.72 -2.40
C ASP A 159 35.20 -17.93 -2.11
N ALA A 160 35.39 -18.78 -3.12
CA ALA A 160 36.19 -19.99 -3.05
C ALA A 160 36.72 -20.40 -4.44
N ASN A 161 37.89 -21.05 -4.47
CA ASN A 161 38.49 -21.56 -5.71
C ASN A 161 38.00 -22.97 -6.10
N CYS A 162 37.14 -23.59 -5.28
CA CYS A 162 36.51 -24.86 -5.58
C CYS A 162 35.05 -24.90 -5.09
N CYS A 163 34.24 -25.79 -5.66
CA CYS A 163 32.85 -26.00 -5.26
C CYS A 163 32.75 -26.53 -3.82
N HIS A 164 31.93 -25.89 -2.99
CA HIS A 164 31.73 -26.27 -1.58
C HIS A 164 31.28 -27.74 -1.40
N ARG A 165 30.46 -28.28 -2.32
CA ARG A 165 29.98 -29.68 -2.29
C ARG A 165 30.98 -30.66 -2.91
N CYS A 166 31.22 -30.57 -4.23
CA CYS A 166 32.00 -31.57 -4.96
C CYS A 166 33.52 -31.31 -5.05
N ARG A 167 34.01 -30.18 -4.49
CA ARG A 167 35.43 -29.77 -4.47
C ARG A 167 36.13 -29.64 -5.84
N MET A 168 35.38 -29.74 -6.94
CA MET A 168 35.80 -29.36 -8.29
C MET A 168 36.35 -27.92 -8.28
N THR A 169 37.57 -27.71 -8.80
CA THR A 169 38.17 -26.39 -8.95
C THR A 169 37.47 -25.58 -10.04
N PHE A 170 37.34 -24.28 -9.81
CA PHE A 170 36.76 -23.36 -10.79
C PHE A 170 37.80 -22.95 -11.84
N SER A 171 37.33 -22.69 -13.06
CA SER A 171 38.16 -22.29 -14.20
C SER A 171 37.35 -21.42 -15.16
N MET A 172 37.96 -20.92 -16.23
CA MET A 172 37.25 -20.17 -17.28
C MET A 172 36.06 -20.95 -17.88
N ILE A 173 36.13 -22.28 -17.86
CA ILE A 173 35.08 -23.19 -18.35
C ILE A 173 34.10 -23.57 -17.22
N LYS A 174 34.62 -23.90 -16.02
CA LYS A 174 33.79 -24.23 -14.84
C LYS A 174 33.60 -22.99 -13.96
N ARG A 175 32.54 -22.22 -14.24
CA ARG A 175 32.20 -20.97 -13.55
C ARG A 175 31.66 -21.19 -12.11
N LYS A 176 31.79 -20.14 -11.29
CA LYS A 176 31.27 -20.02 -9.92
C LYS A 176 29.76 -19.71 -9.93
N HIS A 177 29.01 -20.29 -9.00
CA HIS A 177 27.59 -19.99 -8.78
C HIS A 177 27.26 -19.96 -7.28
N HIS A 178 26.50 -18.96 -6.83
CA HIS A 178 26.12 -18.81 -5.42
C HIS A 178 24.72 -19.37 -5.11
N CYS A 179 24.60 -20.08 -3.99
CA CYS A 179 23.33 -20.46 -3.38
C CYS A 179 22.74 -19.27 -2.61
N ARG A 180 21.54 -18.80 -2.96
CA ARG A 180 20.89 -17.67 -2.26
C ARG A 180 20.46 -18.01 -0.83
N ALA A 181 20.34 -19.29 -0.49
CA ALA A 181 19.93 -19.74 0.84
C ALA A 181 21.07 -19.84 1.87
N CYS A 182 22.33 -19.92 1.43
CA CYS A 182 23.48 -20.17 2.32
C CYS A 182 24.79 -19.44 1.95
N GLY A 183 24.79 -18.59 0.92
CA GLY A 183 25.94 -17.77 0.51
C GLY A 183 27.15 -18.51 -0.11
N GLN A 184 27.18 -19.85 -0.06
CA GLN A 184 28.34 -20.64 -0.51
C GLN A 184 28.45 -20.78 -2.04
N VAL A 185 29.67 -21.05 -2.53
CA VAL A 185 30.00 -21.20 -3.96
C VAL A 185 29.92 -22.65 -4.43
N PHE A 186 29.25 -22.88 -5.55
CA PHE A 186 29.05 -24.18 -6.18
C PHE A 186 29.32 -24.15 -7.68
N CYS A 187 29.53 -25.32 -8.28
CA CYS A 187 29.37 -25.47 -9.73
C CYS A 187 27.87 -25.51 -10.11
N ASN A 188 27.55 -25.38 -11.40
CA ASN A 188 26.17 -25.46 -11.87
C ASN A 188 25.49 -26.77 -11.45
N ASP A 189 26.21 -27.89 -11.54
CA ASP A 189 25.71 -29.24 -11.27
C ASP A 189 25.27 -29.40 -9.80
N CYS A 190 26.00 -28.82 -8.85
CA CYS A 190 25.69 -28.84 -7.42
C CYS A 190 24.70 -27.75 -6.95
N SER A 191 24.28 -26.86 -7.85
CA SER A 191 23.37 -25.73 -7.57
C SER A 191 22.33 -25.55 -8.68
N SER A 192 21.85 -26.67 -9.24
CA SER A 192 20.95 -26.70 -10.39
C SER A 192 19.48 -26.47 -10.02
N LYS A 193 19.15 -26.42 -8.73
CA LYS A 193 17.79 -26.28 -8.21
C LYS A 193 17.41 -24.81 -8.00
N THR A 194 16.12 -24.51 -8.11
CA THR A 194 15.52 -23.21 -7.80
C THR A 194 14.44 -23.38 -6.73
N SER A 195 14.28 -22.39 -5.86
CA SER A 195 13.26 -22.38 -4.80
C SER A 195 12.95 -20.93 -4.42
N ASN A 196 11.74 -20.65 -3.96
CA ASN A 196 11.49 -19.44 -3.17
C ASN A 196 12.23 -19.55 -1.83
N ILE A 197 12.52 -18.41 -1.20
CA ILE A 197 13.16 -18.33 0.12
C ILE A 197 12.41 -17.28 0.94
N THR A 198 11.23 -17.68 1.43
CA THR A 198 10.31 -16.84 2.21
C THR A 198 10.98 -16.21 3.43
N LYS A 199 11.85 -16.96 4.14
CA LYS A 199 12.66 -16.46 5.27
C LYS A 199 13.61 -15.30 4.96
N TYR A 200 13.85 -14.97 3.68
CA TYR A 200 14.68 -13.84 3.24
C TYR A 200 13.87 -12.82 2.41
N GLY A 201 12.54 -12.89 2.45
CA GLY A 201 11.65 -12.06 1.61
C GLY A 201 11.73 -12.36 0.11
N ILE A 202 12.33 -13.50 -0.29
CA ILE A 202 12.54 -13.84 -1.70
C ILE A 202 11.40 -14.75 -2.19
N GLU A 203 10.30 -14.13 -2.62
CA GLU A 203 9.15 -14.86 -3.17
C GLU A 203 9.43 -15.48 -4.55
N LYS A 204 10.32 -14.86 -5.34
CA LYS A 204 10.72 -15.35 -6.66
C LYS A 204 11.64 -16.57 -6.52
N GLU A 205 11.49 -17.56 -7.41
CA GLU A 205 12.38 -18.70 -7.44
C GLU A 205 13.84 -18.30 -7.73
N VAL A 206 14.74 -18.64 -6.81
CA VAL A 206 16.17 -18.34 -6.90
C VAL A 206 17.02 -19.59 -6.74
N ARG A 207 18.23 -19.54 -7.31
CA ARG A 207 19.18 -20.66 -7.30
C ARG A 207 19.60 -21.06 -5.88
N VAL A 208 19.42 -22.33 -5.56
CA VAL A 208 19.85 -22.94 -4.29
C VAL A 208 20.74 -24.16 -4.54
N CYS A 209 21.60 -24.49 -3.58
CA CYS A 209 22.28 -25.77 -3.57
C CYS A 209 21.27 -26.87 -3.20
N GLU A 210 21.58 -28.12 -3.56
CA GLU A 210 20.63 -29.22 -3.36
C GLU A 210 20.31 -29.50 -1.89
N THR A 211 21.25 -29.26 -0.97
CA THR A 211 21.01 -29.35 0.48
C THR A 211 19.93 -28.36 0.91
N CYS A 212 20.10 -27.08 0.59
CA CYS A 212 19.10 -26.05 0.91
C CYS A 212 17.78 -26.26 0.16
N TYR A 213 17.80 -26.80 -1.06
CA TYR A 213 16.57 -27.15 -1.77
C TYR A 213 15.73 -28.17 -1.00
N VAL A 214 16.37 -29.20 -0.43
CA VAL A 214 15.69 -30.19 0.43
C VAL A 214 15.24 -29.57 1.75
N GLU A 215 16.08 -28.76 2.41
CA GLU A 215 15.72 -28.07 3.66
C GLU A 215 14.49 -27.16 3.49
N ILE A 216 14.40 -26.44 2.37
CA ILE A 216 13.31 -25.49 2.10
C ILE A 216 12.02 -26.21 1.66
N ASN A 217 12.12 -27.30 0.89
CA ASN A 217 10.96 -27.97 0.28
C ASN A 217 10.54 -29.28 0.98
N SER A 218 11.16 -29.66 2.09
CA SER A 218 10.73 -30.83 2.85
C SER A 218 9.39 -30.58 3.56
N PRO A 219 8.42 -31.51 3.54
CA PRO A 219 7.11 -31.33 4.15
C PRO A 219 7.11 -31.47 5.69
N THR A 220 8.23 -31.14 6.34
CA THR A 220 8.41 -31.18 7.79
C THR A 220 8.94 -29.83 8.25
N GLN A 221 8.18 -29.13 9.10
CA GLN A 221 8.59 -27.82 9.60
C GLN A 221 9.83 -27.90 10.52
N GLY A 222 10.71 -26.90 10.40
CA GLY A 222 11.54 -26.39 11.50
C GLY A 222 12.56 -27.33 12.16
N ALA A 223 13.80 -27.35 11.66
CA ALA A 223 14.99 -27.56 12.49
C ALA A 223 16.27 -27.04 11.81
N SER A 224 16.92 -26.04 12.41
CA SER A 224 18.27 -25.59 12.03
C SER A 224 19.33 -26.61 12.46
N SER A 225 20.40 -26.80 11.67
CA SER A 225 21.65 -27.33 12.23
C SER A 225 22.90 -26.77 11.54
N LYS A 226 23.81 -26.20 12.34
CA LYS A 226 25.20 -25.92 11.96
C LYS A 226 25.99 -27.24 11.90
N SER A 227 27.03 -27.29 11.07
CA SER A 227 27.99 -28.40 10.99
C SER A 227 28.85 -28.50 12.28
N SER A 228 29.49 -29.62 12.66
CA SER A 228 30.45 -30.40 11.86
C SER A 228 31.09 -31.59 12.64
N LYS A 229 31.59 -32.63 11.91
CA LYS A 229 32.80 -33.48 12.19
C LYS A 229 32.88 -34.32 13.51
N SER A 230 33.33 -35.58 13.62
CA SER A 230 33.72 -36.70 12.72
C SER A 230 34.11 -37.96 13.54
N LYS A 231 33.85 -39.20 13.07
CA LYS A 231 34.78 -40.38 12.94
C LYS A 231 34.06 -41.74 12.85
N GLU A 232 34.79 -42.73 12.30
CA GLU A 232 34.43 -44.15 12.08
C GLU A 232 34.23 -44.95 13.42
N ASP A 233 33.70 -46.19 13.49
CA ASP A 233 33.89 -47.34 12.57
C ASP A 233 32.80 -48.46 12.63
N ALA A 234 32.95 -49.44 11.73
CA ALA A 234 32.09 -50.53 11.27
C ALA A 234 31.26 -51.40 12.26
N THR A 235 30.10 -51.90 11.80
CA THR A 235 29.93 -53.29 11.26
C THR A 235 28.46 -53.61 10.91
N SER A 236 28.25 -54.38 9.84
CA SER A 236 26.94 -54.93 9.36
C SER A 236 27.04 -56.48 9.33
N PRO A 237 25.96 -57.31 9.29
CA PRO A 237 25.03 -57.31 8.13
C PRO A 237 23.56 -57.78 8.33
N ALA A 238 22.68 -57.39 7.38
CA ALA A 238 21.56 -58.11 6.72
C ALA A 238 20.61 -59.10 7.52
N LYS A 239 19.32 -59.31 7.18
CA LYS A 239 18.81 -59.62 5.81
C LYS A 239 17.25 -59.77 5.72
N LYS A 240 16.63 -59.11 4.71
CA LYS A 240 15.49 -59.52 3.84
C LYS A 240 13.98 -59.57 4.26
N THR A 241 13.18 -59.19 3.25
CA THR A 241 11.84 -59.68 2.75
C THR A 241 10.56 -59.42 3.55
N GLY A 242 9.40 -59.05 2.98
CA GLY A 242 8.93 -58.98 1.58
C GLY A 242 7.38 -58.84 1.49
N GLY A 243 6.81 -58.72 0.28
CA GLY A 243 5.35 -58.66 -0.03
C GLY A 243 4.78 -57.22 -0.11
N SER A 244 4.09 -56.72 -1.15
CA SER A 244 3.11 -57.21 -2.16
C SER A 244 1.62 -57.06 -1.77
N GLY A 245 0.83 -56.55 -2.73
CA GLY A 245 -0.61 -56.24 -2.62
C GLY A 245 -0.86 -54.71 -2.58
N GLY A 246 -1.57 -54.05 -3.50
CA GLY A 246 -2.39 -54.52 -4.62
C GLY A 246 -3.88 -54.38 -4.33
N GLY A 247 -4.57 -53.44 -4.97
CA GLY A 247 -6.01 -53.23 -4.78
C GLY A 247 -6.52 -51.89 -5.32
N SER A 248 -7.15 -51.91 -6.50
CA SER A 248 -7.84 -50.77 -7.11
C SER A 248 -9.18 -50.48 -6.44
N GLY A 249 -9.69 -49.25 -6.52
CA GLY A 249 -11.03 -48.90 -6.05
C GLY A 249 -11.50 -47.51 -6.49
N SER A 250 -12.15 -47.42 -7.64
CA SER A 250 -12.82 -46.20 -8.11
C SER A 250 -14.09 -45.90 -7.29
N GLY A 251 -14.43 -44.63 -7.08
CA GLY A 251 -15.67 -44.27 -6.39
C GLY A 251 -15.97 -42.77 -6.41
N SER A 252 -16.58 -42.29 -7.49
CA SER A 252 -17.16 -40.93 -7.54
C SER A 252 -18.36 -40.83 -6.59
N GLY A 253 -18.49 -39.72 -5.86
CA GLY A 253 -19.61 -39.50 -4.93
C GLY A 253 -19.84 -38.03 -4.63
N SER A 254 -20.65 -37.36 -5.45
CA SER A 254 -21.15 -36.01 -5.18
C SER A 254 -22.15 -36.05 -4.02
N GLY A 255 -21.88 -35.33 -2.93
CA GLY A 255 -22.76 -35.21 -1.78
C GLY A 255 -23.06 -33.75 -1.45
N SER A 256 -24.07 -33.17 -2.09
CA SER A 256 -24.58 -31.85 -1.73
C SER A 256 -25.48 -31.97 -0.50
N SER A 257 -25.17 -31.24 0.58
CA SER A 257 -25.94 -31.25 1.83
C SER A 257 -26.28 -29.81 2.23
N LYS A 258 -27.56 -29.46 2.18
CA LYS A 258 -28.10 -28.16 2.65
C LYS A 258 -28.55 -28.25 4.11
N THR A 259 -28.03 -27.37 4.96
CA THR A 259 -28.61 -26.89 6.24
C THR A 259 -27.91 -25.58 6.60
N ALA A 260 -28.53 -24.52 7.13
CA ALA A 260 -29.93 -24.17 7.33
C ALA A 260 -30.05 -22.63 7.33
N SER A 261 -31.25 -22.08 7.11
CA SER A 261 -31.48 -20.63 7.02
C SER A 261 -31.44 -19.91 8.37
N GLY A 262 -30.51 -18.96 8.53
CA GLY A 262 -30.65 -17.86 9.48
C GLY A 262 -31.14 -16.61 8.74
N SER A 263 -32.02 -15.82 9.35
CA SER A 263 -32.35 -14.49 8.83
C SER A 263 -31.11 -13.61 8.96
N LYS A 264 -30.50 -13.21 7.83
CA LYS A 264 -29.48 -12.15 7.84
C LYS A 264 -30.08 -10.89 8.45
N SER A 265 -29.26 -10.12 9.15
CA SER A 265 -29.70 -8.82 9.68
C SER A 265 -29.86 -7.81 8.54
N GLU A 266 -30.70 -6.80 8.73
CA GLU A 266 -30.96 -5.77 7.71
C GLU A 266 -29.66 -5.04 7.28
N ALA A 267 -28.75 -4.80 8.23
CA ALA A 267 -27.42 -4.24 7.97
C ALA A 267 -26.53 -5.19 7.14
N GLU A 268 -26.59 -6.51 7.37
CA GLU A 268 -25.80 -7.50 6.64
C GLU A 268 -26.30 -7.69 5.18
N LEU A 269 -27.59 -7.47 4.95
CA LEU A 269 -28.16 -7.36 3.60
C LEU A 269 -27.71 -6.06 2.92
N GLN A 270 -27.69 -4.95 3.66
CA GLN A 270 -27.26 -3.64 3.16
C GLN A 270 -25.77 -3.64 2.77
N GLU A 271 -24.89 -4.24 3.59
CA GLU A 271 -23.47 -4.46 3.24
C GLU A 271 -23.30 -5.37 2.02
N GLU A 272 -24.15 -6.39 1.85
CA GLU A 272 -24.11 -7.30 0.69
C GLU A 272 -24.61 -6.62 -0.60
N GLU A 273 -25.55 -5.68 -0.51
CA GLU A 273 -25.99 -4.81 -1.61
C GLU A 273 -24.91 -3.77 -1.99
N GLU A 274 -24.30 -3.10 -1.01
CA GLU A 274 -23.19 -2.16 -1.26
C GLU A 274 -21.97 -2.86 -1.88
N LEU A 275 -21.63 -4.06 -1.42
CA LEU A 275 -20.55 -4.87 -1.99
C LEU A 275 -20.86 -5.31 -3.44
N GLN A 276 -22.11 -5.69 -3.73
CA GLN A 276 -22.54 -6.02 -5.09
C GLN A 276 -22.50 -4.79 -6.01
N LEU A 277 -22.91 -3.61 -5.51
CA LEU A 277 -22.82 -2.35 -6.26
C LEU A 277 -21.36 -1.98 -6.56
N ALA A 278 -20.45 -2.11 -5.60
CA ALA A 278 -19.02 -1.87 -5.80
C ALA A 278 -18.40 -2.82 -6.84
N LEU A 279 -18.76 -4.12 -6.80
CA LEU A 279 -18.34 -5.10 -7.80
C LEU A 279 -18.90 -4.80 -9.20
N ALA A 280 -20.16 -4.36 -9.29
CA ALA A 280 -20.77 -3.96 -10.55
C ALA A 280 -20.10 -2.70 -11.15
N LEU A 281 -19.82 -1.70 -10.32
CA LEU A 281 -19.09 -0.49 -10.71
C LEU A 281 -17.67 -0.84 -11.20
N SER A 282 -16.90 -1.61 -10.41
CA SER A 282 -15.56 -2.05 -10.79
C SER A 282 -15.55 -2.84 -12.11
N LYS A 283 -16.52 -3.74 -12.32
CA LYS A 283 -16.68 -4.47 -13.58
C LYS A 283 -17.01 -3.54 -14.76
N SER A 284 -17.90 -2.57 -14.57
CA SER A 284 -18.26 -1.59 -15.61
C SER A 284 -17.10 -0.64 -15.96
N GLU A 285 -16.28 -0.24 -14.99
CA GLU A 285 -15.05 0.52 -15.24
C GLU A 285 -14.06 -0.34 -16.05
N ALA A 286 -13.86 -1.60 -15.66
CA ALA A 286 -12.97 -2.52 -16.37
C ALA A 286 -13.40 -2.76 -17.83
N GLU A 287 -14.70 -3.02 -18.08
CA GLU A 287 -15.24 -3.18 -19.44
C GLU A 287 -15.14 -1.87 -20.25
N ASN A 288 -15.34 -0.71 -19.62
CA ASN A 288 -15.16 0.57 -20.32
C ASN A 288 -13.69 0.84 -20.66
N LYS A 289 -12.76 0.51 -19.75
CA LYS A 289 -11.30 0.62 -19.95
C LYS A 289 -10.79 -0.34 -21.03
N GLU A 290 -11.43 -1.50 -21.19
CA GLU A 290 -11.17 -2.43 -22.29
C GLU A 290 -11.73 -1.90 -23.63
N LYS A 291 -12.96 -1.37 -23.64
CA LYS A 291 -13.53 -0.67 -24.82
C LYS A 291 -12.70 0.53 -25.24
N GLU A 292 -12.16 1.30 -24.30
CA GLU A 292 -11.25 2.42 -24.56
C GLU A 292 -9.96 1.91 -25.25
N LYS A 293 -9.33 0.85 -24.72
CA LYS A 293 -8.15 0.21 -25.33
C LYS A 293 -8.42 -0.30 -26.74
N LEU A 294 -9.58 -0.94 -26.97
CA LEU A 294 -10.02 -1.41 -28.29
C LEU A 294 -10.28 -0.25 -29.26
N ARG A 295 -10.87 0.85 -28.77
CA ARG A 295 -11.10 2.07 -29.57
C ARG A 295 -9.79 2.78 -29.93
N VAL A 296 -8.85 2.86 -29.00
CA VAL A 296 -7.50 3.42 -29.24
C VAL A 296 -6.73 2.56 -30.24
N THR A 297 -6.74 1.23 -30.10
CA THR A 297 -6.08 0.34 -31.08
C THR A 297 -6.76 0.38 -32.46
N ALA A 298 -8.09 0.47 -32.54
CA ALA A 298 -8.81 0.67 -33.80
C ALA A 298 -8.48 2.02 -34.47
N SER A 299 -8.31 3.08 -33.67
CA SER A 299 -7.89 4.41 -34.14
C SER A 299 -6.45 4.42 -34.66
N LEU A 300 -5.53 3.71 -34.00
CA LEU A 300 -4.15 3.52 -34.47
C LEU A 300 -4.06 2.73 -35.78
N LEU A 301 -5.00 1.81 -36.02
CA LEU A 301 -5.11 1.05 -37.28
C LEU A 301 -5.82 1.82 -38.39
N SER A 302 -6.48 2.95 -38.07
CA SER A 302 -7.32 3.72 -39.00
C SER A 302 -6.89 5.21 -39.11
N GLY A 303 -5.58 5.45 -39.21
CA GLY A 303 -4.99 6.78 -39.44
C GLY A 303 -4.54 6.97 -40.90
N PRO A 304 -4.87 8.10 -41.58
CA PRO A 304 -4.59 8.28 -43.00
C PRO A 304 -3.13 8.74 -43.26
N GLY A 305 -2.41 8.11 -44.20
CA GLY A 305 -1.06 8.61 -44.53
C GLY A 305 -0.20 7.93 -45.60
N TRP A 306 -0.51 6.71 -46.07
CA TRP A 306 0.30 6.09 -47.14
C TRP A 306 -0.19 6.51 -48.53
N ARG A 307 0.25 7.67 -49.01
CA ARG A 307 0.24 7.97 -50.46
C ARG A 307 1.50 7.41 -51.08
N ASN A 308 1.34 6.41 -51.95
CA ASN A 308 2.32 6.15 -52.99
C ASN A 308 1.61 6.05 -54.33
N THR A 309 2.23 6.59 -55.38
CA THR A 309 1.63 6.77 -56.70
C THR A 309 1.90 5.59 -57.62
N SER A 310 0.92 5.14 -58.41
CA SER A 310 0.98 5.17 -59.88
C SER A 310 -0.05 4.27 -60.60
N SER A 311 -0.76 4.91 -61.54
CA SER A 311 -1.17 4.40 -62.88
C SER A 311 -2.09 3.19 -63.10
N ASN A 312 -3.06 3.44 -63.99
CA ASN A 312 -3.74 2.56 -64.96
C ASN A 312 -4.83 1.58 -64.53
N GLY A 313 -6.02 1.69 -65.15
CA GLY A 313 -6.78 0.49 -65.56
C GLY A 313 -8.31 0.51 -65.56
N VAL A 314 -8.95 1.35 -66.39
CA VAL A 314 -10.22 1.09 -67.13
C VAL A 314 -11.38 0.28 -66.47
N GLY A 315 -12.54 0.94 -66.30
CA GLY A 315 -13.83 0.41 -66.81
C GLY A 315 -14.94 0.00 -65.82
N GLY A 316 -16.15 0.55 -66.03
CA GLY A 316 -17.40 -0.24 -65.97
C GLY A 316 -18.43 0.02 -64.86
N THR A 317 -19.47 0.82 -65.19
CA THR A 317 -20.90 0.66 -64.80
C THR A 317 -21.37 0.77 -63.32
N ALA A 318 -22.61 1.25 -63.16
CA ALA A 318 -23.39 1.38 -61.92
C ALA A 318 -24.86 0.97 -62.21
N PRO A 319 -25.85 1.06 -61.27
CA PRO A 319 -25.85 0.98 -59.80
C PRO A 319 -26.55 -0.35 -59.36
N PRO A 320 -27.77 -0.47 -58.76
CA PRO A 320 -28.47 0.22 -57.64
C PRO A 320 -29.12 -0.71 -56.55
N HIS A 321 -29.98 -0.11 -55.70
CA HIS A 321 -31.08 -0.64 -54.83
C HIS A 321 -30.80 -1.13 -53.38
N SER A 322 -31.53 -0.51 -52.44
CA SER A 322 -31.84 -1.00 -51.07
C SER A 322 -33.07 -1.93 -51.07
N PRO A 323 -33.41 -2.64 -49.97
CA PRO A 323 -34.33 -2.04 -48.97
C PRO A 323 -34.19 -2.50 -47.48
N SER A 324 -34.76 -1.71 -46.57
CA SER A 324 -35.19 -2.12 -45.21
C SER A 324 -36.68 -2.49 -45.24
N PRO A 325 -37.25 -3.34 -44.34
CA PRO A 325 -37.77 -2.87 -43.02
C PRO A 325 -37.86 -4.04 -41.97
N PRO A 326 -38.71 -4.04 -40.91
CA PRO A 326 -39.42 -2.97 -40.18
C PRO A 326 -39.12 -2.91 -38.65
N ALA A 327 -39.65 -1.89 -37.97
CA ALA A 327 -39.66 -1.77 -36.51
C ALA A 327 -40.90 -2.43 -35.85
N LEU A 328 -40.84 -2.67 -34.54
CA LEU A 328 -41.97 -3.01 -33.68
C LEU A 328 -42.12 -2.01 -32.52
N ALA A 329 -43.37 -1.80 -32.10
CA ALA A 329 -43.83 -0.71 -31.23
C ALA A 329 -43.70 -1.04 -29.72
N PRO A 330 -43.80 -0.04 -28.82
CA PRO A 330 -43.46 -0.22 -27.40
C PRO A 330 -44.57 -0.88 -26.59
N VAL A 331 -44.18 -1.64 -25.57
CA VAL A 331 -45.08 -2.18 -24.54
C VAL A 331 -45.08 -1.25 -23.33
N THR A 332 -46.25 -0.78 -22.92
CA THR A 332 -46.46 -0.04 -21.68
C THR A 332 -46.88 -0.98 -20.55
N VAL A 333 -46.24 -0.85 -19.37
CA VAL A 333 -46.61 -1.50 -18.10
C VAL A 333 -46.46 -0.42 -17.01
N PRO A 334 -47.37 -0.32 -16.02
CA PRO A 334 -47.67 0.98 -15.40
C PRO A 334 -46.90 1.31 -14.12
N GLU A 335 -46.67 2.62 -13.94
CA GLU A 335 -46.68 3.36 -12.66
C GLU A 335 -46.14 2.65 -11.40
N GLU A 336 -44.82 2.45 -11.34
CA GLU A 336 -44.09 2.46 -10.06
C GLU A 336 -43.34 3.79 -9.92
N GLY A 337 -43.55 4.47 -8.79
CA GLY A 337 -43.45 5.92 -8.69
C GLY A 337 -42.04 6.50 -8.51
N GLU A 338 -41.88 7.72 -9.05
CA GLU A 338 -40.89 8.77 -8.73
C GLU A 338 -39.39 8.45 -8.81
N LEU A 339 -38.91 7.29 -8.34
CA LEU A 339 -37.52 6.83 -8.40
C LEU A 339 -37.03 6.56 -9.83
N ALA A 340 -37.89 6.02 -10.70
CA ALA A 340 -37.51 5.67 -12.08
C ALA A 340 -36.97 6.88 -12.88
N LYS A 341 -37.50 8.08 -12.58
CA LYS A 341 -37.07 9.35 -13.18
C LYS A 341 -35.63 9.74 -12.81
N TYR A 342 -35.15 9.29 -11.65
CA TYR A 342 -33.78 9.53 -11.18
C TYR A 342 -32.76 8.53 -11.74
N LEU A 343 -33.23 7.40 -12.29
CA LEU A 343 -32.42 6.38 -12.96
C LEU A 343 -32.29 6.61 -14.47
N ASP A 344 -33.12 7.49 -15.06
CA ASP A 344 -33.03 7.82 -16.48
C ASP A 344 -31.93 8.86 -16.74
N ARG A 345 -30.87 8.41 -17.43
CA ARG A 345 -29.73 9.24 -17.87
C ARG A 345 -30.18 10.45 -18.70
N SER A 346 -31.21 10.30 -19.52
CA SER A 346 -31.70 11.33 -20.43
C SER A 346 -32.38 12.49 -19.70
N PHE A 347 -33.06 12.21 -18.58
CA PHE A 347 -33.70 13.24 -17.75
C PHE A 347 -32.66 14.22 -17.17
N TRP A 348 -31.56 13.70 -16.64
CA TRP A 348 -30.48 14.53 -16.08
C TRP A 348 -29.72 15.33 -17.16
N GLU A 349 -29.48 14.74 -18.33
CA GLU A 349 -28.86 15.44 -19.46
C GLU A 349 -29.76 16.58 -19.98
N GLN A 350 -31.09 16.35 -20.07
CA GLN A 350 -32.05 17.37 -20.48
C GLN A 350 -32.18 18.50 -19.45
N GLN A 351 -32.23 18.19 -18.15
CA GLN A 351 -32.26 19.18 -17.07
C GLN A 351 -30.99 20.05 -17.07
N GLN A 352 -29.83 19.46 -17.37
CA GLN A 352 -28.57 20.20 -17.49
C GLN A 352 -28.55 21.11 -18.74
N GLN A 353 -29.22 20.70 -19.83
CA GLN A 353 -29.36 21.48 -21.05
C GLN A 353 -30.35 22.66 -20.92
N GLU A 354 -31.43 22.49 -20.16
CA GLU A 354 -32.34 23.60 -19.80
C GLU A 354 -31.64 24.65 -18.91
N SER A 355 -30.80 24.20 -17.98
CA SER A 355 -30.05 25.09 -17.07
C SER A 355 -29.05 26.00 -17.82
N CYS A 356 -28.37 25.48 -18.84
CA CYS A 356 -27.46 26.31 -19.66
C CYS A 356 -28.19 27.20 -20.68
N ASN A 357 -29.34 26.78 -21.23
CA ASN A 357 -30.19 27.68 -22.04
C ASN A 357 -30.76 28.85 -21.22
N ASN A 358 -31.17 28.64 -19.97
CA ASN A 358 -31.71 29.72 -19.13
C ASN A 358 -30.65 30.77 -18.73
N SER A 359 -29.36 30.40 -18.66
CA SER A 359 -28.28 31.37 -18.44
C SER A 359 -28.01 32.30 -19.61
N SER A 360 -28.45 31.96 -20.84
CA SER A 360 -28.29 32.83 -22.01
C SER A 360 -29.32 33.97 -22.08
N ASN A 361 -30.46 33.87 -21.38
CA ASN A 361 -31.54 34.85 -21.47
C ASN A 361 -31.42 36.04 -20.48
N ASN A 362 -30.49 36.00 -19.54
CA ASN A 362 -30.31 37.08 -18.54
C ASN A 362 -29.10 38.01 -18.82
N ALA A 363 -28.41 37.82 -19.95
CA ALA A 363 -27.22 38.61 -20.32
C ALA A 363 -27.52 39.98 -20.97
N THR A 364 -28.80 40.37 -21.11
CA THR A 364 -29.21 41.56 -21.91
C THR A 364 -29.61 42.79 -21.06
N LEU A 365 -29.45 42.76 -19.73
CA LEU A 365 -29.85 43.86 -18.85
C LEU A 365 -28.75 44.38 -17.89
N SER A 366 -27.49 44.45 -18.35
CA SER A 366 -26.38 45.07 -17.59
C SER A 366 -25.35 45.83 -18.45
N SER A 367 -25.77 46.28 -19.63
CA SER A 367 -24.97 47.12 -20.55
C SER A 367 -25.40 48.59 -20.57
N ALA A 368 -26.32 49.01 -19.70
CA ALA A 368 -26.73 50.40 -19.53
C ALA A 368 -26.10 51.02 -18.27
N LEU A 369 -25.56 52.23 -18.41
CA LEU A 369 -25.14 53.14 -17.33
C LEU A 369 -23.78 52.87 -16.63
N LYS A 370 -22.70 52.84 -17.42
CA LYS A 370 -21.49 53.58 -17.01
C LYS A 370 -21.62 55.03 -17.50
N ASN A 371 -21.73 56.00 -16.58
CA ASN A 371 -21.18 57.37 -16.66
C ASN A 371 -21.87 58.31 -15.64
N ARG A 372 -21.15 58.71 -14.59
CA ARG A 372 -20.85 60.13 -14.29
C ARG A 372 -19.98 60.31 -13.03
N SER A 373 -18.80 60.91 -13.26
CA SER A 373 -18.15 61.98 -12.47
C SER A 373 -18.48 62.17 -10.98
N ASP A 374 -17.45 61.97 -10.16
CA ASP A 374 -16.77 62.99 -9.32
C ASP A 374 -17.54 64.00 -8.44
N ALA A 375 -16.85 64.27 -7.31
CA ALA A 375 -16.89 65.44 -6.42
C ALA A 375 -17.85 65.45 -5.19
N ASP A 376 -17.29 66.06 -4.13
CA ASP A 376 -17.89 66.65 -2.93
C ASP A 376 -18.46 65.75 -1.81
N VAL A 377 -17.61 65.42 -0.83
CA VAL A 377 -17.99 65.32 0.60
C VAL A 377 -16.88 65.90 1.48
N GLU A 378 -17.20 66.91 2.29
CA GLU A 378 -16.30 67.48 3.31
C GLU A 378 -16.17 66.60 4.57
N HIS A 379 -15.21 66.95 5.43
CA HIS A 379 -15.08 66.49 6.82
C HIS A 379 -16.42 66.39 7.57
N PHE A 380 -16.61 65.32 8.36
CA PHE A 380 -16.67 65.44 9.83
C PHE A 380 -16.60 64.06 10.53
N SER A 381 -16.00 64.04 11.71
CA SER A 381 -15.94 62.94 12.68
C SER A 381 -15.48 63.53 14.03
N PRO A 382 -15.63 62.85 15.18
CA PRO A 382 -16.48 61.68 15.48
C PRO A 382 -17.41 61.93 16.69
N ASP A 383 -18.34 61.00 17.01
CA ASP A 383 -18.42 60.48 18.39
C ASP A 383 -19.17 59.12 18.52
N ALA A 384 -18.80 58.39 19.57
CA ALA A 384 -19.51 57.35 20.33
C ALA A 384 -20.39 56.28 19.63
N GLY A 385 -20.01 55.01 19.85
CA GLY A 385 -20.95 54.05 20.44
C GLY A 385 -21.33 52.77 19.67
N GLY A 386 -20.46 51.75 19.70
CA GLY A 386 -20.85 50.33 19.56
C GLY A 386 -20.90 49.75 18.13
N PRO A 387 -20.28 48.60 17.86
CA PRO A 387 -20.39 47.92 16.58
C PRO A 387 -21.69 47.11 16.47
N PRO A 388 -22.51 47.28 15.41
CA PRO A 388 -23.65 46.41 15.14
C PRO A 388 -23.20 45.07 14.51
N ILE A 389 -23.98 44.02 14.75
CA ILE A 389 -23.76 42.69 14.18
C ILE A 389 -24.03 42.72 12.67
N ILE A 390 -23.03 42.36 11.86
CA ILE A 390 -23.20 42.09 10.42
C ILE A 390 -23.24 40.58 10.20
N VAL A 391 -24.41 40.08 9.78
CA VAL A 391 -24.58 38.72 9.27
C VAL A 391 -24.02 38.67 7.85
N ALA A 392 -22.85 38.03 7.67
CA ALA A 392 -22.29 37.78 6.35
C ALA A 392 -22.85 36.47 5.77
N SER A 393 -23.45 36.54 4.58
CA SER A 393 -23.90 35.37 3.82
C SER A 393 -22.72 34.54 3.30
N PRO A 394 -22.86 33.20 3.13
CA PRO A 394 -21.77 32.34 2.67
C PRO A 394 -21.44 32.57 1.18
N PRO A 395 -20.16 32.50 0.77
CA PRO A 395 -19.78 32.59 -0.63
C PRO A 395 -20.13 31.31 -1.40
N GLN A 396 -20.60 31.46 -2.64
CA GLN A 396 -20.96 30.34 -3.51
C GLN A 396 -19.70 29.64 -4.06
N GLY A 397 -19.23 28.59 -3.37
CA GLY A 397 -18.08 27.76 -3.79
C GLY A 397 -18.34 26.78 -4.95
N ASN A 398 -19.60 26.69 -5.40
CA ASN A 398 -20.17 25.73 -6.37
C ASN A 398 -19.29 25.21 -7.53
N LEU A 399 -18.59 26.12 -8.22
CA LEU A 399 -18.24 25.95 -9.65
C LEU A 399 -16.74 26.01 -9.98
N LEU A 400 -15.89 26.38 -9.02
CA LEU A 400 -14.43 26.51 -9.24
C LEU A 400 -13.64 25.23 -8.92
N SER A 401 -14.23 24.28 -8.19
CA SER A 401 -13.59 23.01 -7.78
C SER A 401 -13.34 22.09 -8.98
N LYS A 402 -14.39 21.75 -9.74
CA LYS A 402 -14.31 20.82 -10.87
C LYS A 402 -13.34 21.24 -11.98
N SER A 403 -13.17 22.55 -12.20
CA SER A 403 -12.16 23.08 -13.13
C SER A 403 -10.73 22.91 -12.60
N ASN A 404 -10.51 23.10 -11.30
CA ASN A 404 -9.19 22.87 -10.69
C ASN A 404 -8.82 21.39 -10.66
N GLU A 405 -9.76 20.50 -10.31
CA GLU A 405 -9.51 19.05 -10.27
C GLU A 405 -9.07 18.51 -11.65
N ALA A 406 -9.77 18.90 -12.73
CA ALA A 406 -9.41 18.49 -14.09
C ALA A 406 -8.04 19.04 -14.56
N LEU A 407 -7.74 20.31 -14.27
CA LEU A 407 -6.45 20.93 -14.58
C LEU A 407 -5.29 20.37 -13.74
N GLN A 408 -5.59 19.88 -12.53
CA GLN A 408 -4.60 19.28 -11.66
C GLN A 408 -4.28 17.85 -12.09
N MET A 409 -5.30 17.05 -12.44
CA MET A 409 -5.11 15.72 -13.02
C MET A 409 -4.32 15.74 -14.34
N SER A 410 -4.54 16.74 -15.21
CA SER A 410 -3.73 16.85 -16.45
C SER A 410 -2.26 17.16 -16.13
N ASN A 411 -2.00 18.10 -15.22
CA ASN A 411 -0.65 18.50 -14.82
C ASN A 411 0.11 17.37 -14.08
N ASP A 412 -0.58 16.58 -13.25
CA ASP A 412 0.05 15.43 -12.57
C ASP A 412 0.32 14.25 -13.52
N ASN A 413 -0.50 14.05 -14.57
CA ASN A 413 -0.19 13.12 -15.67
C ASN A 413 1.03 13.57 -16.50
N GLU A 414 1.11 14.86 -16.85
CA GLU A 414 2.27 15.42 -17.58
C GLU A 414 3.58 15.24 -16.80
N ILE A 415 3.54 15.36 -15.47
CA ILE A 415 4.69 15.08 -14.59
C ILE A 415 5.06 13.58 -14.62
N SER A 416 4.08 12.68 -14.62
CA SER A 416 4.34 11.23 -14.70
C SER A 416 5.01 10.84 -16.02
N ASP A 417 4.44 11.27 -17.15
CA ASP A 417 4.97 11.00 -18.50
C ASP A 417 6.41 11.56 -18.66
N PHE A 418 6.68 12.73 -18.07
CA PHE A 418 8.01 13.31 -18.02
C PHE A 418 9.00 12.46 -17.20
N VAL A 419 8.61 11.98 -16.01
CA VAL A 419 9.46 11.15 -15.14
C VAL A 419 9.79 9.81 -15.80
N ASP A 420 8.82 9.17 -16.45
CA ASP A 420 9.04 7.91 -17.17
C ASP A 420 10.00 8.10 -18.37
N SER A 421 9.83 9.19 -19.12
CA SER A 421 10.75 9.58 -20.21
C SER A 421 12.17 9.87 -19.70
N PHE A 422 12.29 10.57 -18.56
CA PHE A 422 13.57 10.86 -17.91
C PHE A 422 14.27 9.58 -17.44
N HIS A 423 13.54 8.67 -16.80
CA HIS A 423 14.06 7.39 -16.34
C HIS A 423 14.55 6.51 -17.51
N ALA A 424 13.76 6.41 -18.58
CA ALA A 424 14.15 5.66 -19.78
C ALA A 424 15.45 6.20 -20.41
N GLN A 425 15.62 7.52 -20.49
CA GLN A 425 16.82 8.14 -21.03
C GLN A 425 18.05 7.96 -20.11
N LEU A 426 17.87 8.06 -18.79
CA LEU A 426 18.90 7.72 -17.81
C LEU A 426 19.35 6.26 -17.94
N GLU A 427 18.41 5.33 -18.09
CA GLU A 427 18.71 3.90 -18.24
C GLU A 427 19.53 3.64 -19.51
N ILE A 428 19.12 4.22 -20.65
CA ILE A 428 19.86 4.13 -21.92
C ILE A 428 21.29 4.71 -21.76
N PHE A 429 21.43 5.86 -21.11
CA PHE A 429 22.73 6.51 -20.84
C PHE A 429 23.64 5.63 -19.97
N VAL A 430 23.14 5.13 -18.85
CA VAL A 430 23.89 4.26 -17.92
C VAL A 430 24.29 2.95 -18.59
N ASN A 431 23.38 2.31 -19.33
CA ASN A 431 23.67 1.06 -20.05
C ASN A 431 24.72 1.28 -21.15
N ARG A 432 24.72 2.45 -21.80
CA ARG A 432 25.72 2.77 -22.82
C ARG A 432 27.09 3.12 -22.23
N MET A 433 27.14 3.83 -21.11
CA MET A 433 28.38 4.04 -20.35
C MET A 433 29.01 2.70 -19.91
N LYS A 434 28.21 1.80 -19.31
CA LYS A 434 28.65 0.45 -18.92
C LYS A 434 29.16 -0.37 -20.12
N SER A 435 28.49 -0.28 -21.27
CA SER A 435 28.91 -0.93 -22.51
C SER A 435 30.29 -0.43 -22.97
N ASN A 436 30.50 0.89 -23.01
CA ASN A 436 31.78 1.49 -23.40
C ASN A 436 32.91 1.12 -22.42
N GLN A 437 32.63 1.15 -21.11
CA GLN A 437 33.57 0.72 -20.07
C GLN A 437 33.96 -0.76 -20.23
N SER A 438 32.99 -1.67 -20.43
CA SER A 438 33.27 -3.10 -20.62
C SER A 438 34.08 -3.43 -21.88
N ARG A 439 34.03 -2.53 -22.88
CA ARG A 439 34.75 -2.66 -24.16
C ARG A 439 36.07 -1.88 -24.19
N GLY A 440 36.48 -1.27 -23.06
CA GLY A 440 37.71 -0.48 -22.97
C GLY A 440 37.71 0.78 -23.87
N ARG A 441 36.54 1.28 -24.27
CA ARG A 441 36.42 2.47 -25.13
C ARG A 441 36.31 3.74 -24.28
N PRO A 442 37.04 4.82 -24.61
CA PRO A 442 36.91 6.09 -23.90
C PRO A 442 35.49 6.65 -24.09
N ILE A 443 34.78 6.86 -22.98
CA ILE A 443 33.39 7.35 -22.96
C ILE A 443 33.27 8.72 -23.65
N ALA A 444 34.31 9.55 -23.55
CA ALA A 444 34.39 10.85 -24.19
C ALA A 444 34.26 10.82 -25.74
N ASN A 445 34.50 9.67 -26.39
CA ASN A 445 34.44 9.55 -27.84
C ASN A 445 33.07 9.03 -28.36
N ASP A 446 32.13 8.69 -27.48
CA ASP A 446 30.77 8.28 -27.90
C ASP A 446 29.86 9.51 -27.96
N THR A 447 29.65 10.02 -29.18
CA THR A 447 28.81 11.19 -29.46
C THR A 447 27.40 11.06 -28.89
N SER A 448 26.84 9.84 -28.83
CA SER A 448 25.50 9.64 -28.27
C SER A 448 25.46 9.70 -26.75
N VAL A 449 26.55 9.36 -26.05
CA VAL A 449 26.66 9.55 -24.60
C VAL A 449 26.78 11.04 -24.29
N GLN A 450 27.49 11.80 -25.13
CA GLN A 450 27.50 13.27 -25.04
C GLN A 450 26.11 13.87 -25.27
N SER A 451 25.38 13.45 -26.32
CA SER A 451 24.02 13.93 -26.59
C SER A 451 23.03 13.57 -25.47
N LEU A 452 23.09 12.34 -24.96
CA LEU A 452 22.27 11.91 -23.82
C LEU A 452 22.58 12.71 -22.56
N PHE A 453 23.87 12.98 -22.27
CA PHE A 453 24.27 13.81 -21.13
C PHE A 453 23.65 15.21 -21.21
N VAL A 454 23.75 15.89 -22.36
CA VAL A 454 23.16 17.22 -22.57
C VAL A 454 21.64 17.19 -22.38
N ASN A 455 20.95 16.17 -22.91
CA ASN A 455 19.50 16.04 -22.77
C ASN A 455 19.08 15.77 -21.31
N ILE A 456 19.78 14.85 -20.63
CA ILE A 456 19.55 14.52 -19.22
C ILE A 456 19.80 15.75 -18.32
N THR A 457 20.82 16.56 -18.60
CA THR A 457 21.07 17.81 -17.85
C THR A 457 19.96 18.84 -18.10
N ALA A 458 19.43 18.96 -19.32
CA ALA A 458 18.30 19.84 -19.61
C ALA A 458 17.03 19.40 -18.88
N MET A 459 16.68 18.11 -18.96
CA MET A 459 15.54 17.54 -18.22
C MET A 459 15.73 17.63 -16.70
N HIS A 460 16.94 17.48 -16.17
CA HIS A 460 17.18 17.64 -14.73
C HIS A 460 16.78 19.03 -14.21
N GLY A 461 16.96 20.09 -15.02
CA GLY A 461 16.45 21.43 -14.71
C GLY A 461 14.93 21.50 -14.60
N GLN A 462 14.20 20.77 -15.46
CA GLN A 462 12.74 20.66 -15.41
C GLN A 462 12.28 19.82 -14.22
N LEU A 463 12.98 18.73 -13.89
CA LEU A 463 12.70 17.89 -12.72
C LEU A 463 12.78 18.69 -11.41
N LEU A 464 13.78 19.58 -11.27
CA LEU A 464 13.89 20.47 -10.10
C LEU A 464 12.71 21.44 -9.98
N GLN A 465 12.19 21.94 -11.10
CA GLN A 465 10.99 22.79 -11.11
C GLN A 465 9.74 22.01 -10.69
N TYR A 466 9.55 20.79 -11.19
CA TYR A 466 8.44 19.93 -10.79
C TYR A 466 8.51 19.51 -9.32
N LEU A 467 9.70 19.23 -8.78
CA LEU A 467 9.89 18.98 -7.34
C LEU A 467 9.46 20.19 -6.51
N GLN A 468 9.90 21.39 -6.86
CA GLN A 468 9.51 22.63 -6.19
C GLN A 468 7.99 22.90 -6.29
N GLN A 469 7.37 22.56 -7.43
CA GLN A 469 5.93 22.69 -7.63
C GLN A 469 5.14 21.70 -6.76
N GLN A 470 5.58 20.45 -6.65
CA GLN A 470 4.94 19.45 -5.79
C GLN A 470 5.12 19.78 -4.30
N GLU A 471 6.29 20.27 -3.89
CA GLU A 471 6.50 20.75 -2.52
C GLU A 471 5.60 21.96 -2.19
N SER A 472 5.42 22.88 -3.14
CA SER A 472 4.48 24.00 -3.00
C SER A 472 3.01 23.54 -2.91
N LYS A 473 2.61 22.55 -3.72
CA LYS A 473 1.27 21.91 -3.63
C LYS A 473 1.08 21.25 -2.27
N ARG A 474 2.07 20.51 -1.77
CA ARG A 474 2.03 19.84 -0.46
C ARG A 474 1.78 20.84 0.67
N VAL A 475 2.58 21.90 0.76
CA VAL A 475 2.44 22.94 1.80
C VAL A 475 1.07 23.62 1.71
N TYR A 476 0.54 23.85 0.52
CA TYR A 476 -0.82 24.38 0.32
C TYR A 476 -1.90 23.43 0.88
N TYR A 477 -1.78 22.12 0.66
CA TYR A 477 -2.73 21.14 1.17
C TYR A 477 -2.65 20.93 2.68
N GLU A 478 -1.44 20.95 3.26
CA GLU A 478 -1.24 20.93 4.72
C GLU A 478 -1.95 22.14 5.36
N GLN A 479 -1.76 23.35 4.83
CA GLN A 479 -2.47 24.56 5.30
C GLN A 479 -4.00 24.48 5.12
N LEU A 480 -4.49 23.78 4.08
CA LEU A 480 -5.92 23.59 3.86
C LEU A 480 -6.52 22.57 4.84
N GLN A 481 -5.76 21.52 5.16
CA GLN A 481 -6.11 20.51 6.17
C GLN A 481 -6.19 21.12 7.56
N ASP A 482 -5.23 21.97 7.95
CA ASP A 482 -5.26 22.72 9.21
C ASP A 482 -6.53 23.57 9.34
N LYS A 483 -6.88 24.33 8.29
CA LYS A 483 -8.11 25.14 8.24
C LYS A 483 -9.37 24.27 8.33
N MET A 484 -9.36 23.08 7.72
CA MET A 484 -10.45 22.12 7.84
C MET A 484 -10.59 21.61 9.28
N SER A 485 -9.47 21.32 9.98
CA SER A 485 -9.48 20.93 11.40
C SER A 485 -10.05 22.05 12.26
N GLN A 486 -9.50 23.26 12.16
CA GLN A 486 -9.99 24.44 12.90
C GLN A 486 -11.50 24.67 12.70
N THR A 487 -12.01 24.43 11.48
CA THR A 487 -13.45 24.53 11.18
C THR A 487 -14.27 23.41 11.84
N LYS A 488 -13.75 22.18 11.90
CA LYS A 488 -14.38 21.06 12.63
C LYS A 488 -14.40 21.32 14.13
N ASP A 489 -13.29 21.78 14.70
CA ASP A 489 -13.13 22.05 16.12
C ASP A 489 -14.06 23.20 16.56
N ALA A 490 -14.12 24.28 15.78
CA ALA A 490 -15.08 25.37 16.00
C ALA A 490 -16.54 24.90 15.93
N ARG A 491 -16.87 23.99 15.00
CA ARG A 491 -18.22 23.41 14.90
C ARG A 491 -18.55 22.51 16.11
N ALA A 492 -17.59 21.71 16.57
CA ALA A 492 -17.76 20.85 17.75
C ALA A 492 -17.96 21.70 19.03
N ALA A 493 -17.17 22.75 19.21
CA ALA A 493 -17.32 23.70 20.31
C ALA A 493 -18.70 24.41 20.30
N LEU A 494 -19.18 24.82 19.13
CA LEU A 494 -20.51 25.41 18.98
C LEU A 494 -21.64 24.44 19.32
N GLU A 495 -21.52 23.15 18.98
CA GLU A 495 -22.55 22.17 19.33
C GLU A 495 -22.52 21.77 20.80
N ALA A 496 -21.32 21.72 21.42
CA ALA A 496 -21.19 21.54 22.87
C ALA A 496 -21.85 22.68 23.66
N LEU A 497 -21.65 23.94 23.24
CA LEU A 497 -22.32 25.11 23.85
C LEU A 497 -23.85 25.06 23.68
N ARG A 498 -24.35 24.52 22.57
CA ARG A 498 -25.79 24.34 22.34
C ARG A 498 -26.37 23.23 23.22
N GLU A 499 -25.68 22.10 23.40
CA GLU A 499 -26.14 21.06 24.32
C GLU A 499 -26.13 21.56 25.78
N GLU A 500 -25.10 22.30 26.20
CA GLU A 500 -25.07 22.88 27.55
C GLU A 500 -26.24 23.86 27.79
N HIS A 501 -26.63 24.63 26.76
CA HIS A 501 -27.82 25.48 26.81
C HIS A 501 -29.11 24.64 26.93
N ARG A 502 -29.28 23.61 26.10
CA ARG A 502 -30.43 22.67 26.17
C ARG A 502 -30.53 21.97 27.52
N ASP A 503 -29.39 21.66 28.15
CA ASP A 503 -29.34 21.08 29.49
C ASP A 503 -29.67 22.07 30.59
N ARG A 504 -29.29 23.34 30.43
CA ARG A 504 -29.63 24.41 31.38
C ARG A 504 -31.14 24.68 31.35
N GLU A 505 -31.73 24.80 30.16
CA GLU A 505 -33.19 24.91 30.00
C GLU A 505 -33.94 23.68 30.53
N ARG A 506 -33.38 22.47 30.41
CA ARG A 506 -33.94 21.24 31.02
C ARG A 506 -33.83 21.20 32.55
N ARG A 507 -32.90 21.95 33.15
CA ARG A 507 -32.72 22.05 34.62
C ARG A 507 -33.55 23.17 35.27
N GLU A 508 -34.02 24.13 34.46
CA GLU A 508 -34.83 25.28 34.89
C GLU A 508 -36.35 25.06 34.71
N ARG A 509 -36.75 23.93 34.09
CA ARG A 509 -38.14 23.47 33.93
C ARG A 509 -38.49 22.34 34.89
#